data_AF-A0AAU3B9Z3-F1
#
_entry.id   AF-A0AAU3B9Z3-F1
#
_cell.length_a   1.000
_cell.length_b   1.000
_cell.length_c   1.000
_cell.angle_alpha   90.00
_cell.angle_beta   90.00
_cell.angle_gamma   90.00
#
_symmetry.space_group_name_H-M   'P 1'
#
loop_
_entity.id
_entity.type
_entity.pdbx_description
1 polymer ?
#
loop_
_entity_poly.entity_id
_entity_poly.type
_entity_poly.pdbx_seq_one_letter_code
_entity_poly.pdbx_strand_id
1 'polypeptide(L)'
;MSPADGADVSLGSLTLGVRVGDGGQGEVYDVIGPGGLLYKSYREPGKAVGGELAALVALRQGLAPADRDRLDRETAWPLCRVMDGARTTGFLMNRAPDSMTWRTARGEARLTDLSYLLRAPKSAWQTVAQPSPAERYALVVAVVGLFQWLHSLGLVVGDVSQANVLWTVRPAPGPYLLDCDGVRLAGRPPVLEQADTPDWHDPLAAPGTVTVDSDRYKVALVVGRVLSQDAYVAPGKPLQPLTGVLDDRRAEAVRALWQQASGPRGTRPHLAQWSTALAGRDTIRLMAAEPAPKPVVDRSKFDGPRTRGRITLRN
;
A
#
# COMPACT_ATOMS: atom_id res chain seq x y z
N MET A 1 7.02 -22.24 -19.10
CA MET A 1 7.41 -21.07 -18.29
C MET A 1 6.33 -20.85 -17.26
N SER A 2 6.69 -20.79 -15.98
CA SER A 2 5.73 -20.60 -14.90
C SER A 2 5.56 -19.09 -14.65
N PRO A 3 4.34 -18.59 -14.40
CA PRO A 3 4.13 -17.23 -13.91
C PRO A 3 4.96 -16.90 -12.65
N ALA A 4 5.36 -17.93 -11.90
CA ALA A 4 6.21 -17.81 -10.72
C ALA A 4 7.56 -17.13 -11.00
N ASP A 5 8.14 -17.33 -12.20
CA ASP A 5 9.46 -16.84 -12.58
C ASP A 5 9.40 -15.44 -13.22
N GLY A 6 8.20 -14.88 -13.39
CA GLY A 6 7.99 -13.55 -13.97
C GLY A 6 8.10 -13.48 -15.50
N ALA A 7 8.27 -14.62 -16.17
CA ALA A 7 8.31 -14.67 -17.62
C ALA A 7 6.93 -14.34 -18.23
N ASP A 8 6.93 -13.57 -19.32
CA ASP A 8 5.71 -13.23 -20.05
C ASP A 8 4.99 -14.49 -20.54
N VAL A 9 3.66 -14.44 -20.53
CA VAL A 9 2.79 -15.55 -20.96
C VAL A 9 1.94 -15.10 -22.14
N SER A 10 1.76 -15.96 -23.14
CA SER A 10 0.87 -15.67 -24.26
C SER A 10 -0.60 -15.81 -23.86
N LEU A 11 -1.45 -14.86 -24.23
CA LEU A 11 -2.89 -14.93 -24.01
C LEU A 11 -3.50 -16.22 -24.58
N GLY A 12 -3.06 -16.64 -25.78
CA GLY A 12 -3.52 -17.87 -26.42
C GLY A 12 -3.11 -19.17 -25.70
N SER A 13 -2.20 -19.08 -24.71
CA SER A 13 -1.83 -20.22 -23.86
C SER A 13 -2.66 -20.32 -22.58
N LEU A 14 -3.47 -19.30 -22.26
CA LEU A 14 -4.35 -19.29 -21.09
C LEU A 14 -5.69 -19.94 -21.43
N THR A 15 -6.17 -20.79 -20.53
CA THR A 15 -7.57 -21.25 -20.55
C THR A 15 -8.35 -20.40 -19.56
N LEU A 16 -9.19 -19.48 -20.06
CA LEU A 16 -9.97 -18.58 -19.21
C LEU A 16 -11.24 -19.27 -18.71
N GLY A 17 -11.48 -19.16 -17.41
CA GLY A 17 -12.69 -19.60 -16.73
C GLY A 17 -13.71 -18.47 -16.62
N VAL A 18 -14.43 -18.44 -15.49
CA VAL A 18 -15.48 -17.45 -15.26
C VAL A 18 -14.89 -16.05 -15.04
N ARG A 19 -15.65 -15.02 -15.43
CA ARG A 19 -15.33 -13.64 -15.05
C ARG A 19 -15.69 -13.44 -13.59
N VAL A 20 -14.70 -13.13 -12.75
CA VAL A 20 -14.84 -12.95 -11.30
C VAL A 20 -14.88 -11.49 -10.87
N GLY A 21 -14.45 -10.58 -11.74
CA GLY A 21 -14.44 -9.15 -11.47
C GLY A 21 -14.60 -8.32 -12.73
N ASP A 22 -15.18 -7.15 -12.57
CA ASP A 22 -15.40 -6.16 -13.61
C ASP A 22 -15.20 -4.77 -12.98
N GLY A 23 -14.13 -4.09 -13.38
CA GLY A 23 -13.77 -2.77 -12.90
C GLY A 23 -13.56 -1.76 -14.04
N GLY A 24 -13.31 -0.50 -13.67
CA GLY A 24 -13.18 0.60 -14.63
C GLY A 24 -12.02 0.43 -15.62
N GLN A 25 -10.91 -0.19 -15.20
CA GLN A 25 -9.70 -0.34 -16.01
C GLN A 25 -9.56 -1.72 -16.66
N GLY A 26 -10.38 -2.70 -16.25
CA GLY A 26 -10.19 -4.08 -16.66
C GLY A 26 -11.22 -5.05 -16.14
N GLU A 27 -11.16 -6.25 -16.69
CA GLU A 27 -11.96 -7.39 -16.28
C GLU A 27 -11.04 -8.45 -15.68
N VAL A 28 -11.54 -9.19 -14.69
CA VAL A 28 -10.75 -10.22 -14.01
C VAL A 28 -11.38 -11.58 -14.29
N TYR A 29 -10.58 -12.48 -14.83
CA TYR A 29 -10.96 -13.83 -15.21
C TYR A 29 -10.21 -14.85 -14.37
N ASP A 30 -10.88 -15.94 -14.03
CA ASP A 30 -10.20 -17.14 -13.58
C ASP A 30 -9.30 -17.71 -14.67
N VAL A 31 -8.13 -18.21 -14.30
CA VAL A 31 -7.29 -19.02 -15.19
C VAL A 31 -7.41 -20.47 -14.77
N ILE A 32 -7.96 -21.30 -15.66
CA ILE A 32 -8.11 -22.74 -15.43
C ILE A 32 -6.72 -23.36 -15.48
N GLY A 33 -6.29 -23.92 -14.35
CA GLY A 33 -4.98 -24.55 -14.23
C GLY A 33 -4.52 -24.62 -12.78
N PRO A 34 -3.30 -25.15 -12.56
CA PRO A 34 -2.70 -25.18 -11.23
C PRO A 34 -2.44 -23.77 -10.71
N GLY A 35 -2.59 -23.56 -9.40
CA GLY A 35 -2.20 -22.34 -8.71
C GLY A 35 -3.30 -21.28 -8.50
N GLY A 36 -4.51 -21.49 -9.02
CA GLY A 36 -5.66 -20.61 -8.71
C GLY A 36 -5.44 -19.15 -9.11
N LEU A 37 -4.79 -18.93 -10.24
CA LEU A 37 -4.41 -17.61 -10.73
C LEU A 37 -5.59 -16.86 -11.35
N LEU A 38 -5.52 -15.53 -11.27
CA LEU A 38 -6.41 -14.62 -11.95
C LEU A 38 -5.69 -13.90 -13.09
N TYR A 39 -6.38 -13.70 -14.19
CA TYR A 39 -5.96 -12.84 -15.28
C TYR A 39 -6.74 -11.52 -15.21
N LYS A 40 -6.05 -10.41 -14.95
CA LYS A 40 -6.64 -9.07 -15.11
C LYS A 40 -6.36 -8.57 -16.53
N SER A 41 -7.41 -8.50 -17.33
CA SER A 41 -7.40 -8.02 -18.72
C SER A 41 -7.71 -6.53 -18.76
N TYR A 42 -6.90 -5.76 -19.49
CA TYR A 42 -7.18 -4.34 -19.71
C TYR A 42 -8.28 -4.14 -20.75
N ARG A 43 -9.17 -3.19 -20.49
CA ARG A 43 -10.22 -2.78 -21.45
C ARG A 43 -9.62 -2.06 -22.65
N GLU A 44 -8.59 -1.25 -22.41
CA GLU A 44 -7.85 -0.53 -23.45
C GLU A 44 -6.35 -0.88 -23.38
N PRO A 45 -5.94 -2.09 -23.83
CA PRO A 45 -4.55 -2.54 -23.77
C PRO A 45 -3.54 -1.57 -24.40
N GLY A 46 -3.95 -0.80 -25.41
CA GLY A 46 -3.10 0.19 -26.07
C GLY A 46 -2.70 1.38 -25.19
N LYS A 47 -3.41 1.62 -24.08
CA LYS A 47 -3.05 2.64 -23.09
C LYS A 47 -2.11 2.12 -22.01
N ALA A 48 -1.98 0.81 -21.87
CA ALA A 48 -1.16 0.20 -20.83
C ALA A 48 0.33 0.33 -21.15
N VAL A 49 1.09 0.92 -20.23
CA VAL A 49 2.55 1.04 -20.35
C VAL A 49 3.19 -0.28 -19.92
N GLY A 50 3.28 -1.25 -20.84
CA GLY A 50 3.77 -2.61 -20.55
C GLY A 50 5.19 -2.67 -19.96
N GLY A 51 6.02 -1.63 -20.15
CA GLY A 51 7.33 -1.52 -19.51
C GLY A 51 7.28 -1.21 -18.01
N GLU A 52 6.28 -0.45 -17.55
CA GLU A 52 6.09 -0.19 -16.11
C GLU A 52 5.54 -1.43 -15.41
N LEU A 53 4.63 -2.17 -16.05
CA LEU A 53 4.15 -3.44 -15.54
C LEU A 53 5.28 -4.48 -15.43
N ALA A 54 6.18 -4.53 -16.42
CA ALA A 54 7.38 -5.36 -16.36
C ALA A 54 8.31 -4.96 -15.19
N ALA A 55 8.39 -3.67 -14.85
CA ALA A 55 9.18 -3.20 -13.71
C ALA A 55 8.58 -3.68 -12.38
N LEU A 56 7.26 -3.74 -12.23
CA LEU A 56 6.60 -4.30 -11.05
C LEU A 56 6.86 -5.82 -10.91
N VAL A 57 6.79 -6.54 -12.03
CA VAL A 57 7.14 -7.97 -12.07
C VAL A 57 8.60 -8.17 -11.69
N ALA A 58 9.51 -7.39 -12.27
CA ALA A 58 10.94 -7.48 -11.98
C ALA A 58 11.25 -7.12 -10.51
N LEU A 59 10.55 -6.14 -9.92
CA LEU A 59 10.70 -5.79 -8.51
C LEU A 59 10.40 -7.00 -7.62
N ARG A 60 9.27 -7.69 -7.85
CA ARG A 60 8.92 -8.91 -7.12
C ARG A 60 10.00 -9.98 -7.25
N GLN A 61 10.54 -10.18 -8.45
CA GLN A 61 11.62 -11.15 -8.69
C GLN A 61 12.96 -10.76 -8.05
N GLY A 62 13.18 -9.48 -7.79
CA GLY A 62 14.35 -8.97 -7.07
C GLY A 62 14.23 -9.01 -5.54
N LEU A 63 13.02 -9.21 -4.99
CA LEU A 63 12.82 -9.31 -3.54
C LEU A 63 13.44 -10.59 -2.97
N ALA A 64 13.95 -10.46 -1.75
CA ALA A 64 14.33 -11.61 -0.93
C ALA A 64 13.11 -12.53 -0.71
N PRO A 65 13.30 -13.84 -0.52
CA PRO A 65 12.18 -14.79 -0.43
C PRO A 65 11.10 -14.39 0.58
N ALA A 66 11.49 -13.96 1.79
CA ALA A 66 10.54 -13.55 2.83
C ALA A 66 9.72 -12.30 2.45
N ASP A 67 10.32 -11.32 1.75
CA ASP A 67 9.63 -10.12 1.27
C ASP A 67 8.71 -10.44 0.09
N ARG A 68 9.11 -11.37 -0.78
CA ARG A 68 8.27 -11.85 -1.88
C ARG A 68 7.06 -12.60 -1.36
N ASP A 69 7.25 -13.51 -0.42
CA ASP A 69 6.16 -14.26 0.22
C ASP A 69 5.20 -13.31 0.96
N ARG A 70 5.73 -12.24 1.57
CA ARG A 70 4.91 -11.18 2.15
C ARG A 70 4.12 -10.43 1.08
N LEU A 71 4.75 -10.03 -0.02
CA LEU A 71 4.09 -9.32 -1.12
C LEU A 71 2.92 -10.12 -1.67
N ASP A 72 3.15 -11.41 -1.95
CA ASP A 72 2.14 -12.30 -2.53
C ASP A 72 0.97 -12.59 -1.59
N ARG A 73 1.26 -12.67 -0.28
CA ARG A 73 0.23 -12.91 0.74
C ARG A 73 -0.63 -11.68 1.01
N GLU A 74 -0.08 -10.47 0.86
CA GLU A 74 -0.73 -9.22 1.26
C GLU A 74 -1.20 -8.38 0.06
N THR A 75 -0.94 -8.78 -1.18
CA THR A 75 -1.30 -8.00 -2.37
C THR A 75 -1.64 -8.88 -3.59
N ALA A 76 -2.51 -8.37 -4.46
CA ALA A 76 -2.79 -8.91 -5.80
C ALA A 76 -1.68 -8.48 -6.79
N TRP A 77 -0.42 -8.79 -6.46
CA TRP A 77 0.72 -8.28 -7.22
C TRP A 77 0.81 -8.88 -8.63
N PRO A 78 1.25 -8.10 -9.64
CA PRO A 78 1.57 -8.64 -10.96
C PRO A 78 2.67 -9.70 -10.90
N LEU A 79 2.33 -10.94 -11.25
CA LEU A 79 3.27 -12.05 -11.33
C LEU A 79 4.04 -12.04 -12.64
N CYS A 80 3.33 -11.84 -13.76
CA CYS A 80 3.89 -11.73 -15.10
C CYS A 80 2.93 -10.96 -16.02
N ARG A 81 3.43 -10.49 -17.16
CA ARG A 81 2.57 -9.90 -18.18
C ARG A 81 1.91 -10.98 -19.02
N VAL A 82 0.71 -10.67 -19.49
CA VAL A 82 0.02 -11.45 -20.51
C VAL A 82 0.12 -10.71 -21.83
N MET A 83 0.57 -11.42 -22.87
CA MET A 83 0.94 -10.87 -24.16
C MET A 83 0.07 -11.45 -25.27
N ASP A 84 -0.43 -10.59 -26.14
CA ASP A 84 -1.05 -10.95 -27.42
C ASP A 84 -0.15 -10.43 -28.55
N GLY A 85 0.68 -11.31 -29.10
CA GLY A 85 1.84 -10.93 -29.90
C GLY A 85 2.80 -10.04 -29.10
N ALA A 86 3.08 -8.84 -29.59
CA ALA A 86 3.93 -7.85 -28.91
C ALA A 86 3.17 -6.96 -27.91
N ARG A 87 1.84 -7.08 -27.83
CA ARG A 87 0.98 -6.20 -27.02
C ARG A 87 0.75 -6.78 -25.65
N THR A 88 1.00 -6.01 -24.60
CA THR A 88 0.58 -6.34 -23.24
C THR A 88 -0.93 -6.17 -23.09
N THR A 89 -1.65 -7.24 -22.79
CA THR A 89 -3.11 -7.23 -22.60
C THR A 89 -3.53 -7.19 -21.15
N GLY A 90 -2.61 -7.46 -20.23
CA GLY A 90 -2.89 -7.51 -18.80
C GLY A 90 -1.79 -8.25 -18.05
N PHE A 91 -2.14 -8.82 -16.89
CA PHE A 91 -1.22 -9.57 -16.04
C PHE A 91 -1.90 -10.73 -15.30
N LEU A 92 -1.08 -11.70 -14.91
CA LEU A 92 -1.49 -12.73 -13.96
C LEU A 92 -1.21 -12.29 -12.53
N MET A 93 -2.10 -12.63 -11.61
CA MET A 93 -1.98 -12.35 -10.17
C MET A 93 -2.54 -13.49 -9.34
N ASN A 94 -2.12 -13.55 -8.07
CA ASN A 94 -2.74 -14.45 -7.10
C ASN A 94 -4.17 -13.98 -6.78
N ARG A 95 -5.04 -14.94 -6.46
CA ARG A 95 -6.35 -14.64 -5.88
C ARG A 95 -6.19 -14.21 -4.43
N ALA A 96 -7.03 -13.27 -3.99
CA ALA A 96 -7.15 -12.93 -2.57
C ALA A 96 -7.54 -14.17 -1.73
N PRO A 97 -7.08 -14.29 -0.48
CA PRO A 97 -7.44 -15.41 0.38
C PRO A 97 -8.96 -15.58 0.54
N ASP A 98 -9.44 -16.82 0.59
CA ASP A 98 -10.87 -17.11 0.77
C ASP A 98 -11.47 -16.48 2.03
N SER A 99 -10.66 -16.26 3.07
CA SER A 99 -11.07 -15.58 4.31
C SER A 99 -11.45 -14.10 4.14
N MET A 100 -11.17 -13.52 2.96
CA MET A 100 -11.54 -12.17 2.55
C MET A 100 -12.75 -12.16 1.62
N THR A 101 -13.49 -13.26 1.58
CA THR A 101 -14.78 -13.37 0.90
C THR A 101 -15.91 -13.64 1.90
N TRP A 102 -17.11 -13.20 1.57
CA TRP A 102 -18.34 -13.52 2.27
C TRP A 102 -19.41 -13.93 1.27
N ARG A 103 -20.46 -14.64 1.72
CA ARG A 103 -21.55 -15.10 0.85
C ARG A 103 -22.83 -14.34 1.13
N THR A 104 -23.45 -13.83 0.07
CA THR A 104 -24.78 -13.22 0.15
C THR A 104 -25.84 -14.26 0.50
N ALA A 105 -27.05 -13.83 0.85
CA ALA A 105 -28.18 -14.74 1.08
C ALA A 105 -28.52 -15.62 -0.14
N ARG A 106 -28.13 -15.20 -1.35
CA ARG A 106 -28.30 -15.96 -2.60
C ARG A 106 -27.12 -16.91 -2.90
N GLY A 107 -26.14 -17.00 -1.99
CA GLY A 107 -24.95 -17.85 -2.14
C GLY A 107 -23.81 -17.24 -2.96
N GLU A 108 -24.00 -16.05 -3.54
CA GLU A 108 -22.96 -15.35 -4.31
C GLU A 108 -21.79 -14.94 -3.42
N ALA A 109 -20.57 -15.26 -3.83
CA ALA A 109 -19.35 -14.79 -3.16
C ALA A 109 -19.09 -13.32 -3.47
N ARG A 110 -18.77 -12.53 -2.45
CA ARG A 110 -18.40 -11.12 -2.54
C ARG A 110 -17.13 -10.88 -1.75
N LEU A 111 -16.31 -9.94 -2.21
CA LEU A 111 -15.11 -9.53 -1.49
C LEU A 111 -15.48 -8.75 -0.22
N THR A 112 -14.63 -8.84 0.79
CA THR A 112 -14.79 -8.15 2.07
C THR A 112 -13.89 -6.92 2.08
N ASP A 113 -14.30 -5.89 1.33
CA ASP A 113 -13.58 -4.62 1.20
C ASP A 113 -13.82 -3.69 2.42
N LEU A 114 -13.06 -2.59 2.52
CA LEU A 114 -13.16 -1.71 3.69
C LEU A 114 -14.55 -1.09 3.86
N SER A 115 -15.39 -0.98 2.82
CA SER A 115 -16.71 -0.33 2.94
C SER A 115 -17.59 -0.96 4.03
N TYR A 116 -17.38 -2.26 4.31
CA TYR A 116 -18.04 -3.00 5.38
C TYR A 116 -17.55 -2.62 6.79
N LEU A 117 -16.37 -2.02 6.94
CA LEU A 117 -15.85 -1.49 8.21
C LEU A 117 -16.24 -0.05 8.46
N LEU A 118 -16.48 0.72 7.39
CA LEU A 118 -16.69 2.16 7.46
C LEU A 118 -18.14 2.56 7.76
N ARG A 119 -19.06 1.59 7.77
CA ARG A 119 -20.50 1.83 7.94
C ARG A 119 -21.08 0.87 8.96
N ALA A 120 -22.17 1.28 9.59
CA ALA A 120 -22.97 0.37 10.41
C ALA A 120 -23.45 -0.82 9.54
N PRO A 121 -23.40 -2.05 10.07
CA PRO A 121 -23.81 -3.22 9.32
C PRO A 121 -25.29 -3.14 8.93
N LYS A 122 -25.58 -3.44 7.66
CA LYS A 122 -26.94 -3.53 7.15
C LYS A 122 -27.47 -4.96 7.28
N SER A 123 -28.79 -5.12 7.33
CA SER A 123 -29.45 -6.43 7.36
C SER A 123 -29.09 -7.36 6.20
N ALA A 124 -28.58 -6.84 5.09
CA ALA A 124 -28.11 -7.63 3.95
C ALA A 124 -26.68 -8.18 4.10
N TRP A 125 -25.93 -7.77 5.14
CA TRP A 125 -24.51 -8.09 5.34
C TRP A 125 -24.28 -9.13 6.46
N GLN A 126 -25.29 -9.93 6.80
CA GLN A 126 -25.29 -10.72 8.06
C GLN A 126 -24.11 -11.67 8.22
N THR A 127 -23.54 -12.16 7.11
CA THR A 127 -22.41 -13.09 7.11
C THR A 127 -21.05 -12.38 7.03
N VAL A 128 -21.03 -11.06 6.85
CA VAL A 128 -19.82 -10.26 6.96
C VAL A 128 -19.42 -10.19 8.43
N ALA A 129 -18.17 -10.55 8.73
CA ALA A 129 -17.64 -10.47 10.09
C ALA A 129 -17.85 -9.05 10.66
N GLN A 130 -18.14 -8.95 11.95
CA GLN A 130 -18.20 -7.68 12.66
C GLN A 130 -17.03 -7.64 13.63
N PRO A 131 -15.90 -7.01 13.27
CA PRO A 131 -14.71 -7.02 14.11
C PRO A 131 -14.98 -6.36 15.46
N SER A 132 -14.49 -7.00 16.52
CA SER A 132 -14.38 -6.41 17.85
C SER A 132 -13.51 -5.14 17.82
N PRO A 133 -13.59 -4.28 18.85
CA PRO A 133 -12.73 -3.11 18.93
C PRO A 133 -11.22 -3.42 18.82
N ALA A 134 -10.78 -4.53 19.43
CA ALA A 134 -9.39 -4.99 19.35
C ALA A 134 -8.99 -5.43 17.93
N GLU A 135 -9.87 -6.14 17.22
CA GLU A 135 -9.63 -6.54 15.83
C GLU A 135 -9.63 -5.34 14.88
N ARG A 136 -10.50 -4.34 15.09
CA ARG A 136 -10.46 -3.07 14.32
C ARG A 136 -9.14 -2.35 14.49
N TYR A 137 -8.65 -2.25 15.72
CA TYR A 137 -7.34 -1.69 16.01
C TYR A 137 -6.22 -2.48 15.31
N ALA A 138 -6.23 -3.81 15.42
CA ALA A 138 -5.24 -4.67 14.78
C ALA A 138 -5.25 -4.57 13.24
N LEU A 139 -6.43 -4.44 12.62
CA LEU A 139 -6.58 -4.18 11.19
C LEU A 139 -5.91 -2.86 10.78
N VAL A 140 -6.14 -1.78 11.54
CA VAL A 140 -5.51 -0.48 11.27
C VAL A 140 -3.98 -0.57 11.38
N VAL A 141 -3.47 -1.25 12.40
CA VAL A 141 -2.02 -1.51 12.53
C VAL A 141 -1.48 -2.28 11.32
N ALA A 142 -2.17 -3.33 10.89
CA ALA A 142 -1.73 -4.16 9.78
C ALA A 142 -1.77 -3.39 8.44
N VAL A 143 -2.79 -2.57 8.20
CA VAL A 143 -2.88 -1.70 7.02
C VAL A 143 -1.74 -0.69 7.01
N VAL A 144 -1.54 0.06 8.10
CA VAL A 144 -0.44 1.04 8.19
C VAL A 144 0.91 0.37 7.98
N GLY A 145 1.11 -0.83 8.55
CA GLY A 145 2.32 -1.63 8.38
C GLY A 145 2.57 -2.11 6.95
N LEU A 146 1.52 -2.48 6.20
CA LEU A 146 1.61 -2.82 4.78
C LEU A 146 2.05 -1.59 3.96
N PHE A 147 1.34 -0.47 4.08
CA PHE A 147 1.66 0.74 3.32
C PHE A 147 3.02 1.33 3.69
N GLN A 148 3.41 1.28 4.97
CA GLN A 148 4.75 1.69 5.41
C GLN A 148 5.82 0.84 4.73
N TRP A 149 5.62 -0.48 4.66
CA TRP A 149 6.57 -1.39 4.02
C TRP A 149 6.65 -1.15 2.51
N LEU A 150 5.52 -1.00 1.81
CA LEU A 150 5.50 -0.65 0.39
C LEU A 150 6.25 0.67 0.13
N HIS A 151 6.02 1.71 0.94
CA HIS A 151 6.77 2.97 0.84
C HIS A 151 8.28 2.78 1.09
N SER A 152 8.68 1.85 1.97
CA SER A 152 10.09 1.54 2.22
C SER A 152 10.76 0.84 1.05
N LEU A 153 10.00 0.16 0.18
CA LEU A 153 10.46 -0.40 -1.10
C LEU A 153 10.54 0.68 -2.20
N GLY A 154 10.26 1.95 -1.89
CA GLY A 154 10.26 3.04 -2.85
C GLY A 154 9.00 3.08 -3.73
N LEU A 155 7.92 2.43 -3.30
CA LEU A 155 6.65 2.38 -4.03
C LEU A 155 5.69 3.49 -3.62
N VAL A 156 4.87 3.92 -4.59
CA VAL A 156 3.69 4.75 -4.40
C VAL A 156 2.49 3.98 -4.90
N VAL A 157 1.44 3.84 -4.09
CA VAL A 157 0.27 3.01 -4.39
C VAL A 157 -0.75 3.77 -5.25
N GLY A 158 -0.98 5.04 -4.94
CA GLY A 158 -1.86 5.91 -5.71
C GLY A 158 -3.34 5.73 -5.39
N ASP A 159 -3.91 4.53 -5.58
CA ASP A 159 -5.34 4.29 -5.40
C ASP A 159 -5.67 3.57 -4.10
N VAL A 160 -5.32 4.22 -2.98
CA VAL A 160 -5.73 3.77 -1.64
C VAL A 160 -7.19 4.16 -1.42
N SER A 161 -8.08 3.17 -1.43
CA SER A 161 -9.52 3.40 -1.34
C SER A 161 -10.24 2.27 -0.61
N GLN A 162 -11.54 2.47 -0.32
CA GLN A 162 -12.32 1.42 0.31
C GLN A 162 -12.46 0.17 -0.56
N ALA A 163 -12.47 0.33 -1.88
CA ALA A 163 -12.69 -0.77 -2.83
C ALA A 163 -11.43 -1.59 -3.08
N ASN A 164 -10.24 -1.00 -2.88
CA ASN A 164 -8.97 -1.65 -3.20
C ASN A 164 -8.28 -2.30 -2.00
N VAL A 165 -8.84 -2.17 -0.80
CA VAL A 165 -8.30 -2.82 0.40
C VAL A 165 -9.31 -3.81 0.92
N LEU A 166 -8.97 -5.09 0.83
CA LEU A 166 -9.71 -6.16 1.49
C LEU A 166 -9.19 -6.34 2.91
N TRP A 167 -10.02 -6.96 3.74
CA TRP A 167 -9.64 -7.30 5.10
C TRP A 167 -10.22 -8.64 5.53
N THR A 168 -9.57 -9.23 6.52
CA THR A 168 -10.10 -10.37 7.27
C THR A 168 -9.71 -10.25 8.73
N VAL A 169 -10.46 -10.92 9.60
CA VAL A 169 -10.07 -11.18 11.00
C VAL A 169 -9.76 -12.66 11.23
N ARG A 170 -9.72 -13.48 10.16
CA ARG A 170 -9.53 -14.93 10.21
C ARG A 170 -8.40 -15.38 9.28
N PRO A 171 -7.45 -16.22 9.77
CA PRO A 171 -7.30 -16.65 11.17
C PRO A 171 -6.81 -15.52 12.09
N ALA A 172 -6.36 -14.40 11.53
CA ALA A 172 -5.98 -13.18 12.24
C ALA A 172 -6.33 -11.93 11.42
N PRO A 173 -6.41 -10.74 12.06
CA PRO A 173 -6.51 -9.46 11.38
C PRO A 173 -5.44 -9.26 10.30
N GLY A 174 -5.86 -9.00 9.06
CA GLY A 174 -4.92 -8.76 7.96
C GLY A 174 -5.57 -8.06 6.76
N PRO A 175 -4.83 -7.18 6.06
CA PRO A 175 -5.27 -6.56 4.81
C PRO A 175 -4.85 -7.37 3.59
N TYR A 176 -5.48 -7.08 2.45
CA TYR A 176 -4.98 -7.47 1.14
C TYR A 176 -5.25 -6.36 0.12
N LEU A 177 -4.20 -5.89 -0.54
CA LEU A 177 -4.29 -4.80 -1.51
C LEU A 177 -4.64 -5.35 -2.90
N LEU A 178 -5.70 -4.83 -3.50
CA LEU A 178 -6.09 -5.09 -4.89
C LEU A 178 -5.47 -4.06 -5.83
N ASP A 179 -5.65 -4.26 -7.13
CA ASP A 179 -5.34 -3.26 -8.17
C ASP A 179 -3.91 -2.71 -8.08
N CYS A 180 -2.96 -3.63 -7.88
CA CYS A 180 -1.54 -3.31 -7.71
C CYS A 180 -0.84 -2.89 -9.01
N ASP A 181 -1.51 -2.97 -10.16
CA ASP A 181 -1.03 -2.44 -11.44
C ASP A 181 -1.03 -0.92 -11.50
N GLY A 182 -1.72 -0.27 -10.57
CA GLY A 182 -1.63 1.16 -10.33
C GLY A 182 -0.38 1.60 -9.53
N VAL A 183 0.26 0.66 -8.83
CA VAL A 183 1.45 0.94 -8.01
C VAL A 183 2.61 1.31 -8.93
N ARG A 184 3.45 2.25 -8.49
CA ARG A 184 4.62 2.69 -9.26
C ARG A 184 5.84 2.90 -8.37
N LEU A 185 7.02 2.74 -8.93
CA LEU A 185 8.24 3.22 -8.28
C LEU A 185 8.18 4.75 -8.21
N ALA A 186 8.59 5.32 -7.07
CA ALA A 186 8.58 6.75 -6.87
C ALA A 186 9.35 7.48 -7.98
N GLY A 187 8.70 8.44 -8.63
CA GLY A 187 9.25 9.21 -9.75
C GLY A 187 9.04 8.61 -11.14
N ARG A 188 8.45 7.41 -11.27
CA ARG A 188 8.07 6.81 -12.56
C ARG A 188 6.60 7.07 -12.92
N PRO A 189 6.24 7.07 -14.22
CA PRO A 189 4.83 7.16 -14.65
C PRO A 189 4.04 5.89 -14.26
N PRO A 190 2.69 5.96 -14.21
CA PRO A 190 1.86 4.78 -13.92
C PRO A 190 1.69 3.87 -15.15
N VAL A 191 1.25 2.62 -14.93
CA VAL A 191 0.89 1.68 -16.02
C VAL A 191 -0.35 2.16 -16.78
N LEU A 192 -1.33 2.71 -16.07
CA LEU A 192 -2.56 3.31 -16.57
C LEU A 192 -2.86 4.60 -15.80
N GLU A 193 -3.56 5.55 -16.43
CA GLU A 193 -4.13 6.70 -15.72
C GLU A 193 -5.14 6.23 -14.67
N GLN A 194 -4.97 6.68 -13.43
CA GLN A 194 -5.86 6.32 -12.33
C GLN A 194 -7.04 7.28 -12.25
N ALA A 195 -8.24 6.72 -12.12
CA ALA A 195 -9.40 7.50 -11.73
C ALA A 195 -9.36 7.74 -10.22
N ASP A 196 -9.77 8.92 -9.78
CA ASP A 196 -9.92 9.20 -8.36
C ASP A 196 -11.16 8.49 -7.80
N THR A 197 -10.98 7.75 -6.70
CA THR A 197 -12.13 7.20 -5.97
C THR A 197 -12.88 8.35 -5.25
N PRO A 198 -14.20 8.51 -5.46
CA PRO A 198 -14.99 9.54 -4.78
C PRO A 198 -14.83 9.48 -3.26
N ASP A 199 -14.78 10.63 -2.59
CA ASP A 199 -14.54 10.77 -1.15
C ASP A 199 -13.18 10.25 -0.64
N TRP A 200 -12.26 9.84 -1.52
CA TRP A 200 -10.91 9.40 -1.15
C TRP A 200 -9.80 10.30 -1.73
N HIS A 201 -10.18 11.37 -2.43
CA HIS A 201 -9.21 12.31 -2.97
C HIS A 201 -8.61 13.18 -1.86
N ASP A 202 -7.36 13.57 -2.09
CA ASP A 202 -6.70 14.61 -1.30
C ASP A 202 -7.24 15.99 -1.74
N PRO A 203 -7.82 16.81 -0.84
CA PRO A 203 -8.40 18.10 -1.20
C PRO A 203 -7.35 19.16 -1.54
N LEU A 204 -6.07 18.95 -1.18
CA LEU A 204 -4.97 19.90 -1.43
C LEU A 204 -4.06 19.47 -2.58
N ALA A 205 -4.30 18.30 -3.17
CA ALA A 205 -3.58 17.85 -4.35
C ALA A 205 -4.41 18.09 -5.61
N ALA A 206 -3.72 18.29 -6.75
CA ALA A 206 -4.40 18.29 -8.03
C ALA A 206 -5.03 16.91 -8.30
N PRO A 207 -6.19 16.83 -8.98
CA PRO A 207 -6.79 15.56 -9.38
C PRO A 207 -5.79 14.64 -10.09
N GLY A 208 -5.84 13.34 -9.79
CA GLY A 208 -4.88 12.36 -10.33
C GLY A 208 -3.46 12.45 -9.76
N THR A 209 -3.20 13.27 -8.73
CA THR A 209 -1.89 13.30 -8.06
C THR A 209 -1.64 11.99 -7.33
N VAL A 210 -0.55 11.33 -7.70
CA VAL A 210 -0.09 10.08 -7.07
C VAL A 210 1.32 10.28 -6.52
N THR A 211 1.44 10.44 -5.22
CA THR A 211 2.71 10.65 -4.52
C THR A 211 2.71 9.92 -3.19
N VAL A 212 3.89 9.73 -2.61
CA VAL A 212 4.01 9.25 -1.22
C VAL A 212 3.18 10.13 -0.26
N ASP A 213 3.08 11.43 -0.54
CA ASP A 213 2.35 12.36 0.32
C ASP A 213 0.82 12.25 0.18
N SER A 214 0.31 12.03 -1.04
CA SER A 214 -1.11 11.74 -1.25
C SER A 214 -1.50 10.37 -0.70
N ASP A 215 -0.62 9.37 -0.80
CA ASP A 215 -0.81 8.07 -0.13
C ASP A 215 -0.92 8.26 1.39
N ARG A 216 -0.06 9.08 2.02
CA ARG A 216 -0.14 9.37 3.46
C ARG A 216 -1.50 9.94 3.85
N TYR A 217 -2.06 10.84 3.05
CA TYR A 217 -3.41 11.36 3.27
C TYR A 217 -4.47 10.25 3.17
N LYS A 218 -4.42 9.44 2.11
CA LYS A 218 -5.39 8.36 1.90
C LYS A 218 -5.27 7.25 2.96
N VAL A 219 -4.07 6.92 3.42
CA VAL A 219 -3.88 5.99 4.54
C VAL A 219 -4.38 6.60 5.85
N ALA A 220 -4.21 7.91 6.08
CA ALA A 220 -4.83 8.58 7.21
C ALA A 220 -6.36 8.44 7.16
N LEU A 221 -7.00 8.60 5.99
CA LEU A 221 -8.43 8.32 5.82
C LEU A 221 -8.78 6.88 6.23
N VAL A 222 -8.01 5.86 5.82
CA VAL A 222 -8.26 4.48 6.29
C VAL A 222 -8.23 4.40 7.81
N VAL A 223 -7.19 4.97 8.44
CA VAL A 223 -7.04 4.98 9.90
C VAL A 223 -8.27 5.60 10.57
N GLY A 224 -8.61 6.85 10.25
CA GLY A 224 -9.74 7.52 10.89
C GLY A 224 -11.07 6.82 10.66
N ARG A 225 -11.37 6.49 9.40
CA ARG A 225 -12.67 5.92 9.00
C ARG A 225 -12.91 4.52 9.59
N VAL A 226 -11.87 3.69 9.69
CA VAL A 226 -11.98 2.35 10.30
C VAL A 226 -12.11 2.45 11.83
N LEU A 227 -11.34 3.34 12.47
CA LEU A 227 -11.38 3.54 13.92
C LEU A 227 -12.71 4.12 14.40
N SER A 228 -13.34 5.02 13.62
CA SER A 228 -14.60 5.67 13.98
C SER A 228 -15.85 5.02 13.37
N GLN A 229 -15.69 4.06 12.44
CA GLN A 229 -16.80 3.54 11.62
C GLN A 229 -17.59 4.69 10.95
N ASP A 230 -16.86 5.64 10.37
CA ASP A 230 -17.43 6.77 9.64
C ASP A 230 -16.82 6.83 8.24
N ALA A 231 -17.63 6.60 7.21
CA ALA A 231 -17.17 6.60 5.82
C ALA A 231 -16.78 7.98 5.28
N TYR A 232 -17.11 9.07 5.99
CA TYR A 232 -16.99 10.44 5.48
C TYR A 232 -16.08 11.32 6.32
N VAL A 233 -15.64 10.87 7.50
CA VAL A 233 -14.65 11.61 8.29
C VAL A 233 -13.36 11.81 7.47
N ALA A 234 -12.79 13.01 7.56
CA ALA A 234 -11.60 13.42 6.83
C ALA A 234 -10.60 14.14 7.75
N PRO A 235 -9.29 14.03 7.50
CA PRO A 235 -8.26 14.71 8.28
C PRO A 235 -8.60 16.17 8.56
N GLY A 236 -8.33 16.62 9.78
CA GLY A 236 -8.66 17.98 10.24
C GLY A 236 -10.06 18.14 10.84
N LYS A 237 -11.00 17.22 10.54
CA LYS A 237 -12.30 17.16 11.23
C LYS A 237 -12.17 16.44 12.59
N PRO A 238 -13.10 16.68 13.54
CA PRO A 238 -13.11 15.94 14.81
C PRO A 238 -13.14 14.43 14.57
N LEU A 239 -12.22 13.69 15.20
CA LEU A 239 -12.15 12.23 15.13
C LEU A 239 -12.63 11.63 16.46
N GLN A 240 -13.68 10.82 16.38
CA GLN A 240 -14.24 10.07 17.50
C GLN A 240 -14.09 8.57 17.23
N PRO A 241 -13.00 7.93 17.70
CA PRO A 241 -12.85 6.48 17.61
C PRO A 241 -13.97 5.77 18.37
N LEU A 242 -14.35 4.57 17.92
CA LEU A 242 -15.28 3.69 18.63
C LEU A 242 -14.71 3.33 20.01
N THR A 243 -15.61 3.18 20.99
CA THR A 243 -15.27 2.81 22.37
C THR A 243 -14.45 1.52 22.41
N GLY A 244 -13.35 1.55 23.15
CA GLY A 244 -12.48 0.38 23.38
C GLY A 244 -11.54 0.03 22.23
N VAL A 245 -11.56 0.77 21.10
CA VAL A 245 -10.60 0.54 20.00
C VAL A 245 -9.21 1.08 20.37
N LEU A 246 -9.16 2.23 21.04
CA LEU A 246 -7.93 2.86 21.50
C LEU A 246 -8.05 3.20 22.99
N ASP A 247 -6.94 3.10 23.72
CA ASP A 247 -6.79 3.77 25.02
C ASP A 247 -6.58 5.28 24.85
N ASP A 248 -6.68 6.03 25.95
CA ASP A 248 -6.59 7.50 25.93
C ASP A 248 -5.29 8.01 25.31
N ARG A 249 -4.17 7.33 25.59
CA ARG A 249 -2.84 7.72 25.10
C ARG A 249 -2.75 7.56 23.58
N ARG A 250 -3.17 6.40 23.06
CA ARG A 250 -3.19 6.13 21.62
C ARG A 250 -4.20 7.04 20.92
N ALA A 251 -5.36 7.27 21.52
CA ALA A 251 -6.38 8.16 20.99
C ALA A 251 -5.84 9.58 20.82
N GLU A 252 -5.10 10.10 21.79
CA GLU A 252 -4.49 11.43 21.70
C GLU A 252 -3.42 11.51 20.60
N ALA A 253 -2.50 10.53 20.56
CA ALA A 253 -1.47 10.49 19.53
C ALA A 253 -2.07 10.37 18.11
N VAL A 254 -3.08 9.52 17.94
CA VAL A 254 -3.82 9.35 16.67
C VAL A 254 -4.54 10.65 16.28
N ARG A 255 -5.18 11.35 17.20
CA ARG A 255 -5.83 12.65 16.92
C ARG A 255 -4.82 13.71 16.48
N ALA A 256 -3.64 13.76 17.10
CA ALA A 256 -2.60 14.70 16.70
C ALA A 256 -2.11 14.44 15.26
N LEU A 257 -1.83 13.18 14.90
CA LEU A 257 -1.45 12.80 13.54
C LEU A 257 -2.59 13.02 12.53
N TRP A 258 -3.82 12.74 12.94
CA TRP A 258 -5.03 12.99 12.14
C TRP A 258 -5.20 14.47 11.80
N GLN A 259 -4.94 15.37 12.75
CA GLN A 259 -4.93 16.81 12.50
C GLN A 259 -3.80 17.20 11.55
N GLN A 260 -2.59 16.69 11.78
CA GLN A 260 -1.43 16.96 10.93
C GLN A 260 -1.63 16.45 9.48
N ALA A 261 -2.36 15.35 9.28
CA ALA A 261 -2.63 14.79 7.96
C ALA A 261 -3.49 15.71 7.06
N SER A 262 -4.20 16.69 7.64
CA SER A 262 -4.92 17.71 6.85
C SER A 262 -4.02 18.79 6.25
N GLY A 263 -2.75 18.82 6.65
CA GLY A 263 -1.77 19.81 6.20
C GLY A 263 -1.39 19.69 4.72
N PRO A 264 -0.75 20.75 4.17
CA PRO A 264 -0.30 20.76 2.78
C PRO A 264 0.80 19.73 2.53
N ARG A 265 1.06 19.47 1.24
CA ARG A 265 2.09 18.55 0.78
C ARG A 265 3.42 18.78 1.52
N GLY A 266 4.01 17.69 2.03
CA GLY A 266 5.30 17.70 2.73
C GLY A 266 5.18 17.91 4.25
N THR A 267 4.00 18.25 4.76
CA THR A 267 3.78 18.41 6.22
C THR A 267 3.14 17.20 6.87
N ARG A 268 2.63 16.26 6.07
CA ARG A 268 1.83 15.12 6.54
C ARG A 268 2.68 14.06 7.24
N PRO A 269 2.13 13.40 8.27
CA PRO A 269 2.86 12.41 9.04
C PRO A 269 3.29 11.24 8.16
N HIS A 270 4.53 10.80 8.35
CA HIS A 270 5.04 9.56 7.78
C HIS A 270 4.29 8.36 8.37
N LEU A 271 4.16 7.27 7.61
CA LEU A 271 3.49 6.05 8.08
C LEU A 271 4.20 5.41 9.29
N ALA A 272 5.51 5.60 9.44
CA ALA A 272 6.25 5.20 10.65
C ALA A 272 5.78 5.94 11.91
N GLN A 273 5.31 7.20 11.79
CA GLN A 273 4.76 7.95 12.93
C GLN A 273 3.41 7.35 13.36
N TRP A 274 2.57 6.97 12.40
CA TRP A 274 1.32 6.24 12.66
C TRP A 274 1.60 4.91 13.36
N SER A 275 2.54 4.11 12.87
CA SER A 275 2.93 2.85 13.51
C SER A 275 3.42 3.05 14.94
N THR A 276 4.17 4.13 15.21
CA THR A 276 4.66 4.45 16.56
C THR A 276 3.52 4.86 17.50
N ALA A 277 2.62 5.73 17.02
CA ALA A 277 1.45 6.17 17.77
C ALA A 277 0.52 4.98 18.09
N LEU A 278 0.26 4.12 17.12
CA LEU A 278 -0.57 2.92 17.30
C LEU A 278 0.10 1.92 18.23
N ALA A 279 1.42 1.71 18.15
CA ALA A 279 2.14 0.84 19.09
C ALA A 279 2.08 1.34 20.54
N GLY A 280 1.79 2.63 20.79
CA GLY A 280 1.79 3.25 22.11
C GLY A 280 3.19 3.50 22.67
N ARG A 281 4.21 3.62 21.80
CA ARG A 281 5.60 3.92 22.19
C ARG A 281 5.83 5.43 22.26
N ASP A 282 6.66 5.88 23.17
CA ASP A 282 7.05 7.30 23.24
C ASP A 282 7.89 7.71 22.04
N THR A 283 7.46 8.77 21.36
CA THR A 283 8.30 9.51 20.43
C THR A 283 9.03 10.60 21.21
N ILE A 284 10.32 10.42 21.44
CA ILE A 284 11.18 11.53 21.88
C ILE A 284 11.33 12.46 20.67
N ARG A 285 10.74 13.67 20.73
CA ARG A 285 11.07 14.73 19.78
C ARG A 285 12.54 15.10 20.01
N LEU A 286 13.42 14.60 19.15
CA LEU A 286 14.73 15.19 18.96
C LEU A 286 14.49 16.58 18.36
N MET A 287 14.59 17.63 19.18
CA MET A 287 14.75 18.96 18.63
C MET A 287 16.05 18.93 17.82
N ALA A 288 15.99 19.37 16.56
CA ALA A 288 17.20 19.56 15.77
C ALA A 288 18.08 20.53 16.56
N ALA A 289 19.17 20.02 17.13
CA ALA A 289 20.20 20.87 17.71
C ALA A 289 20.71 21.79 16.60
N GLU A 290 20.90 23.07 16.92
CA GLU A 290 21.58 23.99 16.00
C GLU A 290 22.88 23.33 15.54
N PRO A 291 23.18 23.31 14.22
CA PRO A 291 24.42 22.75 13.74
C PRO A 291 25.58 23.42 14.47
N ALA A 292 26.42 22.63 15.13
CA ALA A 292 27.60 23.17 15.78
C ALA A 292 28.38 24.04 14.77
N PRO A 293 28.76 25.28 15.13
CA PRO A 293 29.48 26.15 14.22
C PRO A 293 30.70 25.41 13.69
N LYS A 294 30.82 25.33 12.36
CA LYS A 294 31.95 24.63 11.73
C LYS A 294 33.24 25.22 12.28
N PRO A 295 34.15 24.41 12.85
CA PRO A 295 35.42 24.92 13.31
C PRO A 295 36.14 25.58 12.13
N VAL A 296 36.68 26.78 12.38
CA VAL A 296 37.47 27.50 11.39
C VAL A 296 38.67 26.62 11.03
N VAL A 297 38.66 26.10 9.80
CA VAL A 297 39.78 25.30 9.28
C VAL A 297 40.93 26.25 9.02
N ASP A 298 41.94 26.19 9.88
CA ASP A 298 43.21 26.87 9.67
C ASP A 298 43.95 26.23 8.49
N ARG A 299 43.81 26.86 7.32
CA ARG A 299 44.43 26.40 6.07
C ARG A 299 45.96 26.44 6.11
N SER A 300 46.57 27.23 7.00
CA SER A 300 48.03 27.29 7.15
C SER A 300 48.64 25.97 7.61
N LYS A 301 47.84 25.09 8.24
CA LYS A 301 48.25 23.73 8.63
C LYS A 301 48.34 22.74 7.47
N PHE A 302 47.83 23.10 6.30
CA PHE A 302 47.79 22.23 5.12
C PHE A 302 48.77 22.67 4.02
N ASP A 303 49.30 23.89 4.07
CA ASP A 303 50.12 24.49 3.00
C ASP A 303 51.64 24.54 3.30
N GLY A 304 52.13 23.80 4.31
CA GLY A 304 53.56 23.70 4.63
C GLY A 304 54.30 22.56 3.92
N PRO A 305 55.61 22.71 3.58
CA PRO A 305 56.42 21.63 3.04
C PRO A 305 56.46 20.45 4.02
N ARG A 306 55.96 19.30 3.58
CA ARG A 306 55.86 18.08 4.39
C ARG A 306 57.26 17.52 4.66
N THR A 307 57.86 17.81 5.80
CA THR A 307 59.02 17.07 6.31
C THR A 307 58.60 15.67 6.71
N ARG A 308 58.69 14.72 5.77
CA ARG A 308 58.56 13.28 6.07
C ARG A 308 59.81 12.83 6.83
N GLY A 309 59.69 12.70 8.15
CA GLY A 309 60.71 12.04 8.96
C GLY A 309 60.91 10.59 8.48
N ARG A 310 62.17 10.19 8.34
CA ARG A 310 62.57 8.85 7.87
C ARG A 310 62.57 7.91 9.07
N ILE A 311 61.68 6.91 9.07
CA ILE A 311 61.64 5.88 10.11
C ILE A 311 62.79 4.92 9.86
N THR A 312 63.70 4.80 10.83
CA THR A 312 64.76 3.80 10.82
C THR A 312 64.20 2.49 11.38
N LEU A 313 64.09 1.46 10.54
CA LEU A 313 63.76 0.12 10.99
C LEU A 313 65.02 -0.48 11.63
N ARG A 314 64.89 -1.00 12.86
CA ARG A 314 65.96 -1.74 13.54
C ARG A 314 66.11 -3.11 12.87
N ASN A 315 67.37 -3.48 12.58
CA ASN A 315 67.76 -4.82 12.11
C ASN A 315 67.46 -5.89 13.16
#